data_AF-A0A2G9UCI1-F1
#
_entry.id   AF-A0A2G9UCI1-F1
#
_cell.length_a   1.000
_cell.length_b   1.000
_cell.length_c   1.000
_cell.angle_alpha   90.00
_cell.angle_beta   90.00
_cell.angle_gamma   90.00
#
_symmetry.space_group_name_H-M   'P 1'
#
loop_
_entity.id
_entity.type
_entity.pdbx_description
1 polymer ?
#
loop_
_entity_poly.entity_id
_entity_poly.type
_entity_poly.pdbx_seq_one_letter_code
_entity_poly.pdbx_strand_id
1 'polypeptide(L)'
;MHQENHNQETLVQPFNSLAIGQRLLSSDLKVPEFHGNPAEFGPFWELFEELVHKQPYSNIGKLSILLGCCKGDAARTLRMICRTGDAYERAIQQLKSQYEDPKRITIQAIRQLKSMKACHDDPRTLRNNLSDVQAIITTIQKQGEVIDSTYMTTMVIETFPKSIQEEIARKDLTVAQSGL
;
A
#
# COMPACT_ATOMS: atom_id res chain seq x y z
N MET A 1 53.55 35.98 30.04
CA MET A 1 52.66 36.67 29.09
C MET A 1 52.27 35.67 28.02
N HIS A 2 50.99 35.28 27.99
CA HIS A 2 50.18 34.83 26.83
C HIS A 2 50.74 33.70 25.93
N GLN A 3 50.03 32.65 25.51
CA GLN A 3 48.69 32.12 25.74
C GLN A 3 48.59 30.77 25.00
N GLU A 4 47.73 29.88 25.50
CA GLU A 4 47.32 28.60 24.93
C GLU A 4 46.73 28.68 23.51
N ASN A 5 46.82 27.57 22.76
CA ASN A 5 45.67 26.93 22.09
C ASN A 5 46.13 25.54 21.57
N HIS A 6 45.97 24.48 22.35
CA HIS A 6 44.83 23.55 22.37
C HIS A 6 44.54 22.87 21.02
N ASN A 7 45.11 21.66 20.87
CA ASN A 7 44.66 20.64 19.94
C ASN A 7 43.18 20.34 20.20
N GLN A 8 42.33 20.52 19.20
CA GLN A 8 41.00 19.94 19.17
C GLN A 8 41.03 18.68 18.30
N GLU A 9 41.19 17.53 18.95
CA GLU A 9 40.76 16.24 18.39
C GLU A 9 39.25 16.29 18.21
N THR A 10 38.80 16.42 16.96
CA THR A 10 37.39 16.34 16.60
C THR A 10 36.94 14.89 16.76
N LEU A 11 36.44 14.56 17.96
CA LEU A 11 35.74 13.33 18.26
C LEU A 11 34.51 13.21 17.34
N VAL A 12 34.63 12.41 16.28
CA VAL A 12 33.50 11.94 15.49
C VAL A 12 32.62 11.05 16.38
N GLN A 13 31.65 11.68 17.02
CA GLN A 13 30.56 11.00 17.73
C GLN A 13 29.83 10.10 16.73
N PRO A 14 29.60 8.80 17.03
CA PRO A 14 28.73 7.99 16.20
C PRO A 14 27.34 8.62 16.26
N PHE A 15 26.83 9.08 15.10
CA PHE A 15 25.44 9.50 14.96
C PHE A 15 24.58 8.29 15.33
N ASN A 16 24.05 8.30 16.55
CA ASN A 16 23.04 7.36 17.02
C ASN A 16 21.80 7.55 16.15
N SER A 17 21.76 6.81 15.03
CA SER A 17 20.69 6.82 14.03
C SER A 17 19.33 6.37 14.62
N LEU A 18 19.32 5.87 15.86
CA LEU A 18 18.14 5.40 16.58
C LEU A 18 17.43 6.49 17.41
N ALA A 19 18.08 7.62 17.70
CA ALA A 19 17.56 8.62 18.63
C ALA A 19 16.58 9.62 17.99
N ILE A 20 16.68 9.87 16.69
CA ILE A 20 15.80 10.83 16.00
C ILE A 20 14.38 10.26 15.85
N GLY A 21 14.23 8.94 15.68
CA GLY A 21 12.93 8.29 15.59
C GLY A 21 12.15 8.19 16.91
N GLN A 22 12.77 8.49 18.06
CA GLN A 22 12.15 8.28 19.37
C GLN A 22 11.46 9.51 19.97
N ARG A 23 11.69 10.72 19.44
CA ARG A 23 11.18 11.95 20.07
C ARG A 23 9.84 12.48 19.52
N LEU A 24 9.22 11.80 18.56
CA LEU A 24 7.93 12.22 17.99
C LEU A 24 6.81 11.17 18.09
N LEU A 25 7.03 10.06 18.78
CA LEU A 25 6.05 8.97 18.89
C LEU A 25 5.72 8.71 20.36
N SER A 26 4.98 9.63 20.97
CA SER A 26 4.27 9.34 22.21
C SER A 26 3.18 8.31 21.88
N SER A 27 3.37 7.08 22.36
CA SER A 27 2.53 5.87 22.22
C SER A 27 2.38 5.24 20.81
N ASP A 28 3.23 4.24 20.56
CA ASP A 28 3.02 3.02 19.75
C ASP A 28 2.77 3.07 18.24
N LEU A 29 2.76 4.24 17.57
CA LEU A 29 2.62 4.28 16.12
C LEU A 29 3.98 4.31 15.40
N LYS A 30 4.66 3.16 15.34
CA LYS A 30 5.90 3.00 14.56
C LYS A 30 5.56 2.57 13.13
N VAL A 31 6.32 3.08 12.16
CA VAL A 31 6.28 2.51 10.80
C VAL A 31 6.73 1.05 10.86
N PRO A 32 5.94 0.09 10.34
CA PRO A 32 6.28 -1.32 10.34
C PRO A 32 7.51 -1.60 9.46
N GLU A 33 8.15 -2.72 9.74
CA GLU A 33 9.22 -3.21 8.87
C GLU A 33 8.65 -3.75 7.57
N PHE A 34 9.31 -3.42 6.45
CA PHE A 34 8.93 -3.90 5.13
C PHE A 34 10.00 -4.83 4.59
N HIS A 35 9.64 -6.10 4.39
CA HIS A 35 10.59 -7.15 4.00
C HIS A 35 10.68 -7.38 2.48
N GLY A 36 9.88 -6.67 1.69
CA GLY A 36 9.81 -6.84 0.22
C GLY A 36 8.67 -7.73 -0.25
N ASN A 37 7.61 -7.94 0.55
CA ASN A 37 6.41 -8.62 0.10
C ASN A 37 5.47 -7.62 -0.61
N PRO A 38 5.20 -7.75 -1.93
CA PRO A 38 4.32 -6.81 -2.64
C PRO A 38 2.94 -6.62 -2.00
N ALA A 39 2.38 -7.67 -1.37
CA ALA A 39 1.07 -7.60 -0.72
C ALA A 39 1.06 -6.70 0.53
N GLU A 40 2.21 -6.51 1.19
CA GLU A 40 2.37 -5.68 2.38
C GLU A 40 2.77 -4.24 2.03
N PHE A 41 3.16 -3.98 0.78
CA PHE A 41 3.69 -2.68 0.37
C PHE A 41 2.66 -1.56 0.48
N GLY A 42 1.40 -1.81 0.09
CA GLY A 42 0.32 -0.83 0.18
C GLY A 42 0.09 -0.32 1.61
N PRO A 43 -0.23 -1.22 2.57
CA PRO A 43 -0.38 -0.85 3.98
C PRO A 43 0.87 -0.20 4.59
N PHE A 44 2.07 -0.70 4.23
CA PHE A 44 3.33 -0.09 4.65
C PHE A 44 3.47 1.35 4.13
N TRP A 45 3.23 1.57 2.83
CA TRP A 45 3.40 2.87 2.21
C TRP A 45 2.40 3.89 2.75
N GLU A 46 1.13 3.52 2.95
CA GLU A 46 0.13 4.41 3.56
C GLU A 46 0.58 4.94 4.92
N LEU A 47 1.07 4.05 5.78
CA LEU A 47 1.53 4.45 7.11
C LEU A 47 2.86 5.22 7.08
N PHE A 48 3.79 4.81 6.22
CA PHE A 48 5.04 5.56 6.00
C PHE A 48 4.77 6.96 5.44
N GLU A 49 3.79 7.08 4.54
CA GLU A 49 3.43 8.34 3.91
C GLU A 49 2.94 9.34 4.95
N GLU A 50 2.04 8.91 5.83
CA GLU A 50 1.44 9.76 6.85
C GLU A 50 2.44 10.14 7.95
N LEU A 51 3.24 9.19 8.41
CA LEU A 51 4.15 9.39 9.54
C LEU A 51 5.51 9.98 9.16
N VAL A 52 5.91 9.89 7.90
CA VAL A 52 7.26 10.28 7.45
C VAL A 52 7.23 11.13 6.19
N HIS A 53 6.57 10.69 5.12
CA HIS A 53 6.65 11.37 3.82
C HIS A 53 6.01 12.77 3.84
N LYS A 54 4.81 12.89 4.42
CA LYS A 54 4.07 14.16 4.56
C LYS A 54 4.60 15.06 5.67
N GLN A 55 5.37 14.50 6.60
CA GLN A 55 5.95 15.25 7.71
C GLN A 55 7.08 16.18 7.22
N PRO A 56 7.31 17.32 7.90
CA PRO A 56 8.31 18.33 7.51
C PRO A 56 9.75 17.91 7.85
N TYR A 57 10.11 16.64 7.64
CA TYR A 57 11.48 16.15 7.79
C TYR A 57 12.32 16.45 6.54
N SER A 58 13.63 16.56 6.72
CA SER A 58 14.56 16.66 5.57
C SER A 58 14.55 15.36 4.76
N ASN A 59 14.82 15.45 3.45
CA ASN A 59 14.89 14.27 2.59
C ASN A 59 15.90 13.22 3.09
N ILE A 60 17.02 13.67 3.67
CA ILE A 60 18.02 12.77 4.29
C ILE A 60 17.44 12.07 5.52
N GLY A 61 16.65 12.78 6.34
CA GLY A 61 15.94 12.20 7.48
C GLY A 61 14.91 11.15 7.04
N LYS A 62 14.07 11.49 6.06
CA LYS A 62 13.08 10.57 5.49
C LYS A 62 13.74 9.33 4.88
N LEU A 63 14.84 9.51 4.13
CA LEU A 63 15.61 8.40 3.55
C LEU A 63 16.22 7.50 4.63
N SER A 64 16.74 8.09 5.72
CA SER A 64 17.31 7.32 6.83
C SER A 64 16.26 6.44 7.51
N ILE A 65 15.05 6.98 7.73
CA ILE A 65 13.92 6.22 8.27
C ILE A 65 13.49 5.12 7.30
N LEU A 66 13.34 5.44 6.00
CA LEU A 66 12.96 4.48 4.97
C LEU A 66 13.92 3.28 4.91
N LEU A 67 15.23 3.53 4.89
CA LEU A 67 16.25 2.49 4.90
C LEU A 67 16.26 1.69 6.22
N GLY A 68 15.86 2.32 7.33
CA GLY A 68 15.70 1.65 8.63
C GLY A 68 14.54 0.66 8.63
N CYS A 69 13.41 1.01 8.00
CA CYS A 69 12.21 0.17 7.91
C CYS A 69 12.33 -0.95 6.86
N CYS A 70 13.07 -0.72 5.77
CA CYS A 70 13.26 -1.74 4.73
C CYS A 70 14.23 -2.83 5.21
N LYS A 71 13.77 -4.08 5.16
CA LYS A 71 14.52 -5.31 5.51
C LYS A 71 14.51 -6.28 4.33
N GLY A 72 15.27 -7.37 4.44
CA GLY A 72 15.24 -8.47 3.47
C GLY A 72 15.41 -8.01 2.02
N ASP A 73 14.44 -8.33 1.17
CA ASP A 73 14.47 -8.02 -0.27
C ASP A 73 14.24 -6.53 -0.55
N ALA A 74 13.45 -5.83 0.29
CA ALA A 74 13.31 -4.38 0.17
C ALA A 74 14.63 -3.65 0.45
N ALA A 75 15.38 -4.08 1.46
CA ALA A 75 16.73 -3.54 1.73
C ALA A 75 17.68 -3.83 0.56
N ARG A 76 17.58 -5.02 -0.04
CA ARG A 76 18.38 -5.40 -1.22
C ARG A 76 18.07 -4.52 -2.42
N THR A 77 16.80 -4.18 -2.66
CA THR A 77 16.38 -3.22 -3.69
C THR A 77 17.09 -1.88 -3.50
N LEU A 78 17.13 -1.37 -2.28
CA LEU A 78 17.65 -0.04 -1.98
C LEU A 78 19.16 0.01 -1.73
N ARG A 79 19.86 -1.13 -1.78
CA ARG A 79 21.29 -1.22 -1.42
C ARG A 79 22.22 -0.32 -2.26
N MET A 80 21.82 0.02 -3.49
CA MET A 80 22.62 0.84 -4.41
C MET A 80 22.29 2.33 -4.31
N ILE A 81 21.37 2.73 -3.42
CA ILE A 81 20.97 4.12 -3.26
C ILE A 81 21.93 4.82 -2.31
N CYS A 82 22.66 5.80 -2.83
CA CYS A 82 23.51 6.67 -2.02
C CYS A 82 22.67 7.46 -1.01
N ARG A 83 23.15 7.64 0.22
CA ARG A 83 22.47 8.43 1.26
C ARG A 83 22.64 9.93 1.03
N THR A 84 22.10 10.46 -0.07
CA THR A 84 22.07 11.89 -0.38
C THR A 84 20.63 12.41 -0.41
N GLY A 85 20.44 13.73 -0.23
CA GLY A 85 19.10 14.34 -0.23
C GLY A 85 18.32 14.11 -1.53
N ASP A 86 19.03 14.04 -2.66
CA ASP A 86 18.47 13.79 -3.99
C ASP A 86 18.07 12.33 -4.22
N ALA A 87 18.53 11.43 -3.34
CA ALA A 87 18.31 9.99 -3.49
C ALA A 87 16.99 9.52 -2.86
N TYR A 88 16.33 10.34 -2.05
CA TYR A 88 15.06 9.99 -1.41
C TYR A 88 13.95 9.72 -2.44
N GLU A 89 13.76 10.63 -3.39
CA GLU A 89 12.75 10.46 -4.45
C GLU A 89 13.05 9.23 -5.30
N ARG A 90 14.32 9.00 -5.63
CA ARG A 90 14.76 7.80 -6.36
C ARG A 90 14.46 6.52 -5.58
N ALA A 91 14.63 6.53 -4.26
CA ALA A 91 14.32 5.40 -3.39
C ALA A 91 12.84 5.05 -3.37
N ILE A 92 11.98 6.07 -3.26
CA ILE A 92 10.53 5.88 -3.32
C ILE A 92 10.14 5.34 -4.69
N GLN A 93 10.61 5.97 -5.77
CA GLN A 93 10.30 5.53 -7.14
C GLN A 93 10.73 4.08 -7.37
N GLN A 94 11.89 3.68 -6.86
CA GLN A 94 12.36 2.30 -7.00
C GLN A 94 11.51 1.31 -6.19
N LEU A 95 11.10 1.65 -4.96
CA LEU A 95 10.17 0.82 -4.18
C LEU A 95 8.82 0.71 -4.89
N LYS A 96 8.23 1.83 -5.28
CA LYS A 96 6.93 1.85 -5.97
C LYS A 96 7.00 1.07 -7.27
N SER A 97 8.01 1.30 -8.12
CA SER A 97 8.16 0.54 -9.36
C SER A 97 8.31 -0.97 -9.15
N GLN A 98 8.87 -1.41 -8.02
CA GLN A 98 9.09 -2.84 -7.76
C GLN A 98 7.92 -3.52 -7.06
N TYR A 99 7.19 -2.80 -6.20
CA TYR A 99 6.18 -3.37 -5.31
C TYR A 99 4.76 -2.83 -5.55
N GLU A 100 4.63 -1.66 -6.17
CA GLU A 100 3.39 -1.03 -6.61
C GLU A 100 3.31 -1.10 -8.13
N ASP A 101 2.96 -2.29 -8.64
CA ASP A 101 2.65 -2.50 -10.05
C ASP A 101 1.11 -2.54 -10.21
N PRO A 102 0.48 -1.43 -10.66
CA PRO A 102 -0.96 -1.32 -10.78
C PRO A 102 -1.58 -2.44 -11.62
N LYS A 103 -0.88 -2.88 -12.66
CA LYS A 103 -1.35 -3.97 -13.54
C LYS A 103 -1.33 -5.30 -12.82
N ARG A 104 -0.25 -5.60 -12.09
CA ARG A 104 -0.17 -6.86 -11.32
C ARG A 104 -1.18 -6.90 -10.18
N ILE A 105 -1.36 -5.79 -9.46
CA ILE A 105 -2.37 -5.65 -8.40
C ILE A 105 -3.77 -5.88 -9.00
N THR A 106 -4.06 -5.23 -10.13
CA THR A 106 -5.33 -5.38 -10.85
C THR A 106 -5.56 -6.82 -11.31
N ILE A 107 -4.56 -7.46 -11.94
CA ILE A 107 -4.66 -8.87 -12.38
C ILE A 107 -4.88 -9.81 -11.20
N GLN A 108 -4.23 -9.59 -10.06
CA GLN A 108 -4.45 -10.39 -8.85
C GLN A 108 -5.85 -10.20 -8.29
N ALA A 109 -6.35 -8.96 -8.20
CA ALA A 109 -7.69 -8.65 -7.76
C ALA A 109 -8.76 -9.32 -8.66
N ILE A 110 -8.59 -9.26 -9.99
CA ILE A 110 -9.47 -9.96 -10.94
C ILE A 110 -9.41 -11.48 -10.73
N ARG A 111 -8.22 -12.05 -10.51
CA ARG A 111 -8.08 -13.50 -10.26
C ARG A 111 -8.76 -13.92 -8.97
N GLN A 112 -8.68 -13.11 -7.91
CA GLN A 112 -9.39 -13.34 -6.66
C GLN A 112 -10.90 -13.35 -6.91
N LEU A 113 -11.44 -12.32 -7.58
CA LEU A 113 -12.85 -12.25 -7.93
C LEU A 113 -13.31 -13.49 -8.72
N LYS A 114 -12.55 -13.91 -9.73
CA LYS A 114 -12.83 -15.12 -10.52
C LYS A 114 -12.78 -16.43 -9.73
N SER A 115 -12.03 -16.46 -8.63
CA SER A 115 -11.90 -17.65 -7.79
C SER A 115 -12.99 -17.75 -6.73
N MET A 116 -13.75 -16.67 -6.49
CA MET A 116 -14.89 -16.67 -5.59
C MET A 116 -15.98 -17.57 -6.15
N LYS A 117 -16.29 -18.65 -5.43
CA LYS A 117 -17.42 -19.52 -5.77
C LYS A 117 -18.72 -18.85 -5.38
N ALA A 118 -19.81 -19.23 -6.06
CA ALA A 118 -21.15 -18.86 -5.64
C ALA A 118 -21.32 -19.15 -4.14
N CYS A 119 -21.54 -18.08 -3.38
CA CYS A 119 -21.68 -18.17 -1.94
C CYS A 119 -23.02 -18.84 -1.57
N HIS A 120 -23.18 -19.31 -0.33
CA HIS A 120 -24.43 -19.92 0.12
C HIS A 120 -25.54 -18.87 0.26
N ASP A 121 -26.78 -19.30 0.04
CA ASP A 121 -27.98 -18.48 0.19
C ASP A 121 -28.37 -18.35 1.67
N ASP A 122 -27.46 -17.79 2.47
CA ASP A 122 -27.71 -17.42 3.86
C ASP A 122 -27.23 -15.98 4.13
N PRO A 123 -27.91 -15.23 5.01
CA PRO A 123 -27.65 -13.80 5.19
C PRO A 123 -26.20 -13.46 5.58
N ARG A 124 -25.53 -14.33 6.33
CA ARG A 124 -24.16 -14.06 6.82
C ARG A 124 -23.16 -14.24 5.69
N THR A 125 -23.27 -15.35 4.96
CA THR A 125 -22.38 -15.67 3.84
C THR A 125 -22.54 -14.66 2.71
N LEU A 126 -23.77 -14.24 2.41
CA LEU A 126 -24.05 -13.17 1.43
C LEU A 126 -23.39 -11.84 1.82
N ARG A 127 -23.47 -11.45 3.09
CA ARG A 127 -22.87 -10.20 3.59
C ARG A 127 -21.34 -10.22 3.55
N ASN A 128 -20.74 -11.35 3.89
CA ASN A 128 -19.29 -11.54 3.79
C ASN A 128 -18.84 -11.48 2.33
N ASN A 129 -19.53 -12.20 1.43
CA ASN A 129 -19.24 -12.19 0.00
C ASN A 129 -19.32 -10.78 -0.59
N LEU A 130 -20.34 -10.01 -0.23
CA LEU A 130 -20.46 -8.61 -0.64
C LEU A 130 -19.29 -7.76 -0.13
N SER A 131 -18.88 -7.94 1.12
CA SER A 131 -17.78 -7.18 1.72
C SER A 131 -16.44 -7.48 1.02
N ASP A 132 -16.20 -8.76 0.68
CA ASP A 132 -15.03 -9.20 -0.06
C ASP A 132 -15.02 -8.65 -1.50
N VAL A 133 -16.16 -8.73 -2.20
CA VAL A 133 -16.33 -8.15 -3.54
C VAL A 133 -16.07 -6.64 -3.52
N GLN A 134 -16.62 -5.92 -2.52
CA GLN A 134 -16.42 -4.48 -2.38
C GLN A 134 -14.94 -4.14 -2.19
N ALA A 135 -14.22 -4.86 -1.32
CA ALA A 135 -12.79 -4.66 -1.12
C ALA A 135 -11.97 -4.87 -2.41
N ILE A 136 -12.32 -5.89 -3.20
CA ILE A 136 -11.67 -6.17 -4.49
C ILE A 136 -11.94 -5.04 -5.50
N ILE A 137 -13.19 -4.59 -5.62
CA ILE A 137 -13.57 -3.49 -6.53
C ILE A 137 -12.86 -2.20 -6.12
N THR A 138 -12.83 -1.85 -4.84
CA THR A 138 -12.10 -0.67 -4.34
C THR A 138 -10.61 -0.75 -4.66
N THR A 139 -10.00 -1.93 -4.53
CA THR A 139 -8.59 -2.15 -4.88
C THR A 139 -8.33 -1.85 -6.35
N ILE A 140 -9.19 -2.36 -7.24
CA ILE A 140 -9.14 -2.12 -8.69
C ILE A 140 -9.29 -0.62 -9.01
N GLN A 141 -10.29 0.04 -8.43
CA GLN A 141 -10.56 1.47 -8.67
C GLN A 141 -9.38 2.35 -8.24
N LYS A 142 -8.72 2.02 -7.12
CA LYS A 142 -7.56 2.75 -6.61
C LYS A 142 -6.36 2.72 -7.56
N GLN A 143 -6.22 1.68 -8.38
CA GLN A 143 -5.11 1.55 -9.33
C GLN A 143 -5.29 2.39 -10.60
N GLY A 144 -6.47 2.95 -10.86
CA GLY A 144 -6.74 3.82 -12.01
C GLY A 144 -6.78 3.13 -13.37
N GLU A 145 -6.76 1.79 -13.41
CA GLU A 145 -6.92 1.00 -14.63
C GLU A 145 -8.41 0.96 -15.03
N VAL A 146 -8.70 1.26 -16.29
CA VAL A 146 -10.06 1.19 -16.85
C VAL A 146 -10.37 -0.28 -17.14
N ILE A 147 -11.02 -0.95 -16.20
CA ILE A 147 -11.56 -2.28 -16.45
C ILE A 147 -12.94 -2.16 -17.08
N ASP A 148 -13.21 -3.00 -18.07
CA ASP A 148 -14.54 -3.14 -18.69
C ASP A 148 -15.62 -3.36 -17.61
N SER A 149 -16.49 -2.36 -17.46
CA SER A 149 -17.55 -2.32 -16.45
C SER A 149 -18.56 -3.46 -16.64
N THR A 150 -18.86 -3.84 -17.88
CA THR A 150 -19.80 -4.91 -18.19
C THR A 150 -19.20 -6.26 -17.81
N TYR A 151 -17.96 -6.53 -18.17
CA TYR A 151 -17.27 -7.77 -17.80
C TYR A 151 -17.14 -7.94 -16.28
N MET A 152 -16.82 -6.84 -15.56
CA MET A 152 -16.75 -6.84 -14.10
C MET A 152 -18.10 -7.11 -13.47
N THR A 153 -19.17 -6.49 -13.98
CA THR A 153 -20.54 -6.71 -13.49
C THR A 153 -20.93 -8.18 -13.60
N THR A 154 -20.64 -8.82 -14.73
CA THR A 154 -20.89 -10.25 -14.92
C THR A 154 -20.15 -11.10 -13.90
N MET A 155 -18.84 -10.89 -13.71
CA MET A 155 -18.06 -11.65 -12.73
C MET A 155 -18.59 -11.49 -11.31
N VAL A 156 -19.01 -10.28 -10.93
CA VAL A 156 -19.59 -10.01 -9.60
C VAL A 156 -20.91 -10.78 -9.41
N ILE A 157 -21.81 -10.71 -10.39
CA ILE A 157 -23.11 -11.41 -10.35
C ILE A 157 -22.89 -12.91 -10.19
N GLU A 158 -21.92 -13.48 -10.90
CA GLU A 158 -21.58 -14.89 -10.84
C GLU A 158 -21.09 -15.37 -9.45
N THR A 159 -20.65 -14.46 -8.57
CA THR A 159 -20.26 -14.80 -7.17
C THR A 159 -21.45 -15.02 -6.23
N PHE A 160 -22.66 -14.65 -6.64
CA PHE A 160 -23.88 -14.80 -5.82
C PHE A 160 -24.68 -16.06 -6.22
N PRO A 161 -25.54 -16.61 -5.34
CA PRO A 161 -26.41 -17.74 -5.67
C PRO A 161 -27.35 -17.43 -6.85
N LYS A 162 -27.78 -18.47 -7.58
CA LYS A 162 -28.71 -18.34 -8.72
C LYS A 162 -30.00 -17.60 -8.38
N SER A 163 -30.52 -17.77 -7.16
CA SER A 163 -31.71 -17.04 -6.68
C SER A 163 -31.52 -15.52 -6.77
N ILE A 164 -30.35 -15.03 -6.34
CA ILE A 164 -29.99 -13.61 -6.40
C ILE A 164 -29.69 -13.18 -7.84
N GLN A 165 -28.98 -14.01 -8.62
CA GLN A 165 -28.71 -13.71 -10.03
C GLN A 165 -30.02 -13.51 -10.83
N GLU A 166 -31.00 -14.40 -10.63
CA GLU A 166 -32.32 -14.30 -11.26
C GLU A 166 -33.10 -13.08 -10.78
N GLU A 167 -32.99 -12.72 -9.50
CA GLU A 167 -33.63 -11.51 -8.97
C GLU A 167 -33.04 -10.23 -9.56
N ILE A 168 -31.71 -10.16 -9.71
CA ILE A 168 -31.01 -9.05 -10.37
C ILE A 168 -31.46 -8.95 -11.84
N ALA A 169 -31.45 -10.07 -12.58
CA ALA A 169 -31.88 -10.09 -13.97
C ALA A 169 -33.35 -9.64 -14.15
N ARG A 170 -34.26 -10.04 -13.25
CA ARG A 170 -35.65 -9.54 -13.25
C ARG A 170 -35.72 -8.04 -13.00
N LYS A 171 -34.93 -7.51 -12.05
CA LYS A 171 -34.92 -6.08 -11.73
C LYS A 171 -34.38 -5.24 -12.87
N ASP A 172 -33.31 -5.67 -13.54
CA ASP A 172 -32.75 -4.97 -14.70
C ASP A 172 -33.75 -4.88 -15.86
N LEU A 173 -34.48 -5.97 -16.14
CA LEU A 173 -35.58 -5.99 -17.12
C LEU A 173 -36.71 -5.02 -16.75
N THR A 174 -37.02 -4.88 -15.46
CA THR A 174 -38.09 -4.00 -14.97
C THR A 174 -37.69 -2.52 -15.07
N VAL A 175 -36.43 -2.19 -14.75
CA VAL A 175 -35.89 -0.82 -14.88
C VAL A 175 -35.83 -0.39 -16.35
N ALA A 176 -35.42 -1.29 -17.26
CA ALA A 176 -35.41 -1.01 -18.69
C ALA A 176 -36.80 -0.73 -19.28
N GLN A 177 -37.85 -1.32 -18.70
CA GLN A 177 -39.25 -1.11 -19.11
C GLN A 177 -39.89 0.13 -18.49
N SER A 178 -39.35 0.64 -17.37
CA SER A 178 -39.90 1.79 -16.64
C SER A 178 -39.31 3.14 -17.08
N GLY A 179 -38.29 3.12 -17.96
CA GLY A 179 -37.61 4.29 -18.51
C GLY A 179 -38.04 4.67 -19.94
N LEU A 180 -39.12 4.07 -20.45
CA LEU A 180 -39.82 4.43 -21.70
C LEU A 180 -41.16 5.08 -21.37
#